data_AF-A0A3D0RCT9-F1
#
_entry.id   AF-A0A3D0RCT9-F1
#
_cell.length_a   1.000
_cell.length_b   1.000
_cell.length_c   1.000
_cell.angle_alpha   90.00
_cell.angle_beta   90.00
_cell.angle_gamma   90.00
#
_symmetry.space_group_name_H-M   'P 1'
#
loop_
_entity.id
_entity.type
_entity.pdbx_description
1 polymer ?
#
loop_
_entity_poly.entity_id
_entity_poly.type
_entity_poly.pdbx_seq_one_letter_code
_entity_poly.pdbx_strand_id
1 'polypeptide(L)'
;MPQAKILAISLDMDGCIFNKKYEQALALSQEEGSYNKLNRLNAAVNSNQALIEDIKKRGKEEYSKIVSFVGSNRQDIDMDYTNSGINKTGSCLPVIQHLSQTVNAQLDTMLFADITHGHDFNHTFDAALTKLNDQLDYPNRAHDNTDMADKEELKFLLIYAQMHKLAQDNPDAQIDFEFYDDREDILNHLSNVCTNYPYLLPSNVRLCLKKYAGEQVDSYPLIQGCGGVNKNFAATIKNLNDEYRCKPENRDNFIDENGRPSPETVHGKVNPLVDLQLINTQQLLKKLNNLNINPKDKEAPLIRELQARLKHEITTYEQQIGLTLQNTTTLQFRQRCLTHIGIIDRKLNTQSSWRPFIKNLALAISVVGTPFALASFGKRLSQGHYAFFNDAKAHRQVGRLETIAAKIKAQQASTQQEVDSERQNKPPTR
;
A
#
# COMPACT_ATOMS: atom_id res chain seq x y z
N MET A 1 -5.48 -8.06 -26.56
CA MET A 1 -5.98 -6.66 -26.56
C MET A 1 -4.94 -5.81 -25.83
N PRO A 2 -4.70 -4.55 -26.24
CA PRO A 2 -3.78 -3.67 -25.51
C PRO A 2 -4.26 -3.53 -24.06
N GLN A 3 -3.31 -3.51 -23.12
CA GLN A 3 -3.59 -3.33 -21.69
C GLN A 3 -4.27 -1.97 -21.48
N ALA A 4 -5.39 -1.93 -20.75
CA ALA A 4 -6.06 -0.67 -20.44
C ALA A 4 -5.09 0.25 -19.67
N LYS A 5 -5.00 1.51 -20.07
CA LYS A 5 -4.16 2.52 -19.43
C LYS A 5 -5.05 3.53 -18.73
N ILE A 6 -4.83 3.74 -17.43
CA ILE A 6 -5.63 4.66 -16.59
C ILE A 6 -4.73 5.80 -16.14
N LEU A 7 -5.21 7.03 -16.31
CA LEU A 7 -4.62 8.20 -15.66
C LEU A 7 -5.38 8.45 -14.36
N ALA A 8 -4.68 8.45 -13.24
CA ALA A 8 -5.23 8.87 -11.96
C ALA A 8 -4.64 10.23 -11.58
N ILE A 9 -5.48 11.19 -11.23
CA ILE A 9 -5.05 12.51 -10.77
C ILE A 9 -5.55 12.71 -9.33
N SER A 10 -4.63 12.96 -8.41
CA SER A 10 -4.94 13.29 -7.03
C SER A 10 -4.49 14.73 -6.78
N LEU A 11 -5.46 15.60 -6.53
CA LEU A 11 -5.25 17.05 -6.53
C LEU A 11 -5.26 17.59 -5.10
N ASP A 12 -4.14 18.17 -4.68
CA ASP A 12 -4.17 19.10 -3.56
C ASP A 12 -4.97 20.37 -3.92
N MET A 13 -5.46 21.07 -2.90
CA MET A 13 -6.38 22.19 -3.08
C MET A 13 -5.71 23.51 -2.71
N ASP A 14 -5.37 23.70 -1.44
CA ASP A 14 -4.84 24.97 -0.93
C ASP A 14 -3.45 25.26 -1.49
N GLY A 15 -3.27 26.39 -2.18
CA GLY A 15 -2.01 26.72 -2.86
C GLY A 15 -1.83 26.04 -4.23
N CYS A 16 -2.42 24.86 -4.43
CA CYS A 16 -2.38 24.10 -5.68
C CYS A 16 -3.51 24.48 -6.67
N ILE A 17 -4.70 23.88 -6.54
CA ILE A 17 -5.89 24.24 -7.37
C ILE A 17 -6.46 25.59 -6.95
N PHE A 18 -6.53 25.85 -5.64
CA PHE A 18 -6.83 27.13 -5.02
C PHE A 18 -5.56 27.99 -4.93
N ASN A 19 -4.88 28.15 -6.05
CA ASN A 19 -3.72 29.03 -6.16
C ASN A 19 -4.14 30.51 -6.18
N LYS A 20 -3.13 31.39 -6.20
CA LYS A 20 -3.30 32.84 -6.20
C LYS A 20 -4.23 33.38 -7.29
N LYS A 21 -4.27 32.77 -8.48
CA LYS A 21 -5.18 33.22 -9.56
C LYS A 21 -6.64 32.94 -9.20
N TYR A 22 -6.91 31.80 -8.56
CA TYR A 22 -8.24 31.46 -8.06
C TYR A 22 -8.67 32.42 -6.96
N GLU A 23 -7.81 32.68 -5.98
CA GLU A 23 -8.09 33.62 -4.89
C GLU A 23 -8.42 35.02 -5.42
N GLN A 24 -7.63 35.51 -6.38
CA GLN A 24 -7.88 36.80 -7.04
C GLN A 24 -9.21 36.82 -7.79
N ALA A 25 -9.54 35.75 -8.52
CA ALA A 25 -10.80 35.64 -9.23
C ALA A 25 -12.01 35.65 -8.27
N LEU A 26 -11.90 34.99 -7.10
CA LEU A 26 -12.94 35.05 -6.08
C LEU A 26 -13.09 36.46 -5.50
N ALA A 27 -11.99 37.10 -5.11
CA ALA A 27 -12.01 38.44 -4.55
C ALA A 27 -12.66 39.45 -5.50
N LEU A 28 -12.29 39.42 -6.79
CA LEU A 28 -12.90 40.27 -7.82
C LEU A 28 -14.41 40.01 -7.96
N SER A 29 -14.83 38.75 -7.97
CA SER A 29 -16.26 38.43 -8.07
C SER A 29 -17.08 38.92 -6.86
N GLN A 30 -16.46 38.97 -5.68
CA GLN A 30 -17.09 39.52 -4.48
C GLN A 30 -17.21 41.05 -4.57
N GLU A 31 -16.15 41.73 -5.01
CA GLU A 31 -16.15 43.18 -5.20
C GLU A 31 -17.18 43.64 -6.25
N GLU A 32 -17.35 42.86 -7.32
CA GLU A 32 -18.30 43.14 -8.39
C GLU A 32 -19.75 42.72 -8.07
N GLY A 33 -19.99 42.09 -6.91
CA GLY A 33 -21.31 41.55 -6.54
C GLY A 33 -21.76 40.38 -7.43
N SER A 34 -20.84 39.76 -8.16
CA SER A 34 -21.09 38.64 -9.06
C SER A 34 -20.81 37.28 -8.40
N TYR A 35 -20.39 37.25 -7.13
CA TYR A 35 -20.09 36.01 -6.40
C TYR A 35 -21.31 35.09 -6.32
N ASN A 36 -21.19 33.92 -6.94
CA ASN A 36 -22.19 32.85 -6.91
C ASN A 36 -21.51 31.49 -7.16
N LYS A 37 -22.28 30.41 -6.95
CA LYS A 37 -21.84 29.03 -7.19
C LYS A 37 -21.14 28.82 -8.53
N LEU A 38 -21.75 29.27 -9.63
CA LEU A 38 -21.20 29.03 -10.97
C LEU A 38 -19.90 29.79 -11.19
N ASN A 39 -19.84 31.06 -10.78
CA ASN A 39 -18.63 31.88 -10.92
C ASN A 39 -17.47 31.31 -10.09
N ARG A 40 -17.76 30.76 -8.92
CA ARG A 40 -16.76 30.08 -8.09
C ARG A 40 -16.22 28.81 -8.72
N LEU A 41 -17.09 27.95 -9.27
CA LEU A 41 -16.67 26.76 -9.99
C LEU A 41 -15.85 27.11 -11.24
N ASN A 42 -16.29 28.10 -12.01
CA ASN A 42 -15.58 28.59 -13.19
C ASN A 42 -14.23 29.24 -12.85
N ALA A 43 -14.13 29.93 -11.71
CA ALA A 43 -12.86 30.49 -11.25
C ALA A 43 -11.81 29.39 -11.06
N ALA A 44 -12.19 28.23 -10.51
CA ALA A 44 -11.28 27.09 -10.36
C ALA A 44 -10.83 26.54 -11.72
N VAL A 45 -11.73 26.45 -12.70
CA VAL A 45 -11.39 26.02 -14.07
C VAL A 45 -10.45 27.02 -14.73
N ASN A 46 -10.85 28.29 -14.79
CA ASN A 46 -10.11 29.35 -15.50
C ASN A 46 -8.71 29.57 -14.93
N SER A 47 -8.57 29.49 -13.60
CA SER A 47 -7.28 29.67 -12.93
C SER A 47 -6.30 28.51 -13.18
N ASN A 48 -6.82 27.36 -13.63
CA ASN A 48 -6.07 26.13 -13.86
C ASN A 48 -6.15 25.65 -15.31
N GLN A 49 -6.47 26.55 -16.24
CA GLN A 49 -6.80 26.21 -17.63
C GLN A 49 -5.71 25.38 -18.32
N ALA A 50 -4.43 25.75 -18.14
CA ALA A 50 -3.31 25.05 -18.77
C ALA A 50 -3.20 23.59 -18.30
N LEU A 51 -3.33 23.35 -16.98
CA LEU A 51 -3.34 22.01 -16.40
C LEU A 51 -4.53 21.19 -16.89
N ILE A 52 -5.73 21.79 -16.91
CA ILE A 52 -6.96 21.12 -17.33
C ILE A 52 -6.88 20.68 -18.80
N GLU A 53 -6.38 21.55 -19.68
CA GLU A 53 -6.24 21.20 -21.10
C GLU A 53 -5.16 20.14 -21.35
N ASP A 54 -4.06 20.14 -20.57
CA ASP A 54 -3.08 19.06 -20.62
C ASP A 54 -3.69 17.71 -20.21
N ILE A 55 -4.40 17.66 -19.08
CA ILE A 55 -5.07 16.44 -18.59
C ILE A 55 -6.08 15.94 -19.61
N LYS A 56 -6.91 16.83 -20.18
CA LYS A 56 -7.90 16.47 -21.20
C LYS A 56 -7.26 15.90 -22.46
N LYS A 57 -6.19 16.54 -22.92
CA LYS A 57 -5.44 16.10 -24.10
C LYS A 57 -4.87 14.70 -23.88
N ARG A 58 -4.09 14.51 -22.80
CA ARG A 58 -3.50 13.22 -22.46
C ARG A 58 -4.57 12.15 -22.23
N GLY A 59 -5.62 12.50 -21.49
CA GLY A 59 -6.77 11.62 -21.23
C GLY A 59 -7.43 11.09 -22.49
N LYS A 60 -7.48 11.88 -23.57
CA LYS A 60 -8.04 11.47 -24.86
C LYS A 60 -7.04 10.70 -25.73
N GLU A 61 -5.76 11.07 -25.70
CA GLU A 61 -4.74 10.57 -26.62
C GLU A 61 -4.04 9.29 -26.11
N GLU A 62 -3.90 9.14 -24.78
CA GLU A 62 -3.03 8.12 -24.19
C GLU A 62 -3.74 7.15 -23.25
N TYR A 63 -4.90 7.52 -22.70
CA TYR A 63 -5.56 6.76 -21.64
C TYR A 63 -6.96 6.33 -22.05
N SER A 64 -7.36 5.16 -21.55
CA SER A 64 -8.73 4.65 -21.69
C SER A 64 -9.71 5.27 -20.71
N LYS A 65 -9.21 5.85 -19.62
CA LYS A 65 -9.99 6.39 -18.50
C LYS A 65 -9.15 7.35 -17.68
N ILE A 66 -9.79 8.39 -17.16
CA ILE A 66 -9.25 9.25 -16.10
C ILE A 66 -10.03 9.00 -14.80
N VAL A 67 -9.32 8.87 -13.68
CA VAL A 67 -9.89 8.85 -12.33
C VAL A 67 -9.33 10.02 -11.55
N SER A 68 -10.18 10.75 -10.83
CA SER A 68 -9.75 11.87 -9.98
C SER A 68 -10.01 11.58 -8.51
N PHE A 69 -9.17 12.14 -7.65
CA PHE A 69 -9.27 12.04 -6.20
C PHE A 69 -9.06 13.40 -5.52
N VAL A 70 -9.53 13.52 -4.28
CA VAL A 70 -9.14 14.62 -3.38
C VAL A 70 -7.78 14.29 -2.76
N GLY A 71 -6.73 14.99 -3.19
CA GLY A 71 -5.36 14.87 -2.68
C GLY A 71 -5.01 15.84 -1.55
N SER A 72 -5.99 16.60 -1.06
CA SER A 72 -5.82 17.65 -0.04
C SER A 72 -6.01 17.13 1.38
N ASN A 73 -5.54 17.87 2.40
CA ASN A 73 -5.85 17.59 3.81
C ASN A 73 -7.33 17.83 4.17
N ARG A 74 -8.14 18.38 3.24
CA ARG A 74 -9.59 18.56 3.37
C ARG A 74 -10.34 17.23 3.22
N GLN A 75 -10.08 16.31 4.16
CA GLN A 75 -10.55 14.92 4.12
C GLN A 75 -11.79 14.66 4.98
N ASP A 76 -12.28 15.68 5.70
CA ASP A 76 -13.52 15.64 6.47
C ASP A 76 -14.20 17.01 6.48
N ILE A 77 -15.39 17.07 7.07
CA ILE A 77 -16.23 18.27 7.11
C ILE A 77 -15.57 19.40 7.91
N ASP A 78 -14.95 19.12 9.06
CA ASP A 78 -14.35 20.19 9.90
C ASP A 78 -13.06 20.72 9.27
N MET A 79 -12.26 19.87 8.63
CA MET A 79 -11.05 20.27 7.90
C MET A 79 -11.39 21.08 6.65
N ASP A 80 -12.38 20.65 5.87
CA ASP A 80 -12.83 21.43 4.71
C ASP A 80 -13.48 22.75 5.16
N TYR A 81 -14.30 22.75 6.22
CA TYR A 81 -14.84 23.97 6.84
C TYR A 81 -13.73 24.93 7.28
N THR A 82 -12.79 24.44 8.08
CA THR A 82 -11.75 25.26 8.70
C THR A 82 -10.84 25.88 7.62
N ASN A 83 -10.38 25.09 6.65
CA ASN A 83 -9.56 25.61 5.56
C ASN A 83 -10.36 26.52 4.63
N SER A 84 -11.65 26.22 4.39
CA SER A 84 -12.53 27.07 3.58
C SER A 84 -12.65 28.49 4.15
N GLY A 85 -12.80 28.60 5.47
CA GLY A 85 -12.95 29.86 6.18
C GLY A 85 -11.63 30.62 6.34
N ILE A 86 -10.55 29.92 6.72
CA ILE A 86 -9.22 30.53 6.90
C ILE A 86 -8.69 31.08 5.57
N ASN A 87 -8.80 30.30 4.50
CA ASN A 87 -8.25 30.68 3.20
C ASN A 87 -9.24 31.48 2.34
N LYS A 88 -10.51 31.59 2.76
CA LYS A 88 -11.60 32.21 1.99
C LYS A 88 -11.78 31.60 0.59
N THR A 89 -11.46 30.33 0.45
CA THR A 89 -11.54 29.56 -0.81
C THR A 89 -12.84 28.77 -0.95
N GLY A 90 -13.58 28.64 0.17
CA GLY A 90 -14.78 27.83 0.33
C GLY A 90 -14.50 26.30 0.29
N SER A 91 -15.55 25.46 0.25
CA SER A 91 -15.41 23.99 0.18
C SER A 91 -14.73 23.50 -1.11
N CYS A 92 -13.82 22.52 -0.99
CA CYS A 92 -13.16 21.91 -2.15
C CYS A 92 -14.00 20.82 -2.84
N LEU A 93 -14.98 20.23 -2.16
CA LEU A 93 -15.69 19.03 -2.65
C LEU A 93 -16.55 19.30 -3.89
N PRO A 94 -17.33 20.39 -3.98
CA PRO A 94 -18.01 20.75 -5.22
C PRO A 94 -17.03 21.14 -6.34
N VAL A 95 -15.88 21.71 -5.98
CA VAL A 95 -14.86 22.13 -6.96
C VAL A 95 -14.23 20.91 -7.61
N ILE A 96 -13.82 19.90 -6.84
CA ILE A 96 -13.28 18.66 -7.41
C ILE A 96 -14.33 17.92 -8.25
N GLN A 97 -15.61 17.93 -7.87
CA GLN A 97 -16.69 17.39 -8.70
C GLN A 97 -16.74 18.08 -10.06
N HIS A 98 -16.71 19.42 -10.06
CA HIS A 98 -16.78 20.19 -11.28
C HIS A 98 -15.53 20.04 -12.17
N LEU A 99 -14.34 20.03 -11.56
CA LEU A 99 -13.07 19.79 -12.27
C LEU A 99 -13.06 18.40 -12.91
N SER A 100 -13.50 17.38 -12.16
CA SER A 100 -13.59 16.00 -12.66
C SER A 100 -14.51 15.89 -13.87
N GLN A 101 -15.67 16.54 -13.83
CA GLN A 101 -16.57 16.62 -15.00
C GLN A 101 -15.89 17.34 -16.18
N THR A 102 -15.19 18.44 -15.91
CA THR A 102 -14.51 19.25 -16.93
C THR A 102 -13.41 18.46 -17.67
N VAL A 103 -12.68 17.60 -16.95
CA VAL A 103 -11.64 16.73 -17.55
C VAL A 103 -12.16 15.35 -17.99
N ASN A 104 -13.47 15.10 -17.90
CA ASN A 104 -14.08 13.79 -18.15
C ASN A 104 -13.46 12.64 -17.30
N ALA A 105 -13.14 12.94 -16.04
CA ALA A 105 -12.66 11.98 -15.06
C ALA A 105 -13.83 11.41 -14.25
N GLN A 106 -13.71 10.12 -13.90
CA GLN A 106 -14.52 9.53 -12.84
C GLN A 106 -13.95 10.01 -11.50
N LEU A 107 -14.72 10.83 -10.76
CA LEU A 107 -14.37 11.16 -9.39
C LEU A 107 -14.54 9.93 -8.49
N ASP A 108 -13.47 9.55 -7.82
CA ASP A 108 -13.50 8.65 -6.69
C ASP A 108 -13.63 9.49 -5.41
N THR A 109 -14.74 9.31 -4.71
CA THR A 109 -15.14 10.13 -3.56
C THR A 109 -14.63 9.56 -2.23
N MET A 110 -13.76 8.55 -2.25
CA MET A 110 -13.12 8.05 -1.04
C MET A 110 -12.33 9.18 -0.37
N LEU A 111 -12.72 9.51 0.87
CA LEU A 111 -11.94 10.37 1.74
C LEU A 111 -11.22 9.55 2.81
N PHE A 112 -10.09 10.05 3.30
CA PHE A 112 -9.32 9.42 4.36
C PHE A 112 -10.15 9.19 5.62
N ALA A 113 -11.06 10.12 5.92
CA ALA A 113 -11.99 10.00 7.05
C ALA A 113 -12.90 8.77 6.94
N ASP A 114 -13.29 8.35 5.73
CA ASP A 114 -14.09 7.12 5.55
C ASP A 114 -13.30 5.91 6.07
N ILE A 115 -12.00 5.86 5.77
CA ILE A 115 -11.11 4.77 6.20
C ILE A 115 -10.92 4.80 7.72
N THR A 116 -10.61 5.96 8.30
CA THR A 116 -10.28 6.06 9.73
C THR A 116 -11.48 5.79 10.63
N HIS A 117 -12.69 6.14 10.19
CA HIS A 117 -13.93 5.90 10.93
C HIS A 117 -14.60 4.57 10.56
N GLY A 118 -14.10 3.87 9.54
CA GLY A 118 -14.67 2.59 9.09
C GLY A 118 -16.03 2.75 8.41
N HIS A 119 -16.24 3.86 7.71
CA HIS A 119 -17.40 4.10 6.87
C HIS A 119 -17.21 3.53 5.46
N ASP A 120 -18.31 3.39 4.73
CA ASP A 120 -18.27 3.12 3.30
C ASP A 120 -17.61 4.29 2.55
N PHE A 121 -16.87 3.98 1.48
CA PHE A 121 -16.25 5.00 0.63
C PHE A 121 -17.32 5.83 -0.05
N ASN A 122 -17.28 7.15 0.15
CA ASN A 122 -18.25 8.18 -0.26
C ASN A 122 -19.04 8.80 0.89
N HIS A 123 -19.09 8.13 2.05
CA HIS A 123 -19.96 8.55 3.15
C HIS A 123 -19.67 10.00 3.59
N THR A 124 -18.42 10.30 3.88
CA THR A 124 -18.01 11.64 4.34
C THR A 124 -18.19 12.68 3.24
N PHE A 125 -17.90 12.31 1.99
CA PHE A 125 -18.04 13.19 0.85
C PHE A 125 -19.50 13.62 0.63
N ASP A 126 -20.42 12.65 0.60
CA ASP A 126 -21.85 12.89 0.42
C ASP A 126 -22.42 13.67 1.61
N ALA A 127 -22.04 13.30 2.84
CA ALA A 127 -22.46 14.02 4.05
C ALA A 127 -22.04 15.50 4.00
N ALA A 128 -20.79 15.78 3.60
CA ALA A 128 -20.27 17.14 3.51
C ALA A 128 -21.06 18.01 2.51
N LEU A 129 -21.39 17.46 1.34
CA LEU A 129 -22.17 18.18 0.32
C LEU A 129 -23.56 18.59 0.80
N THR A 130 -24.21 17.79 1.65
CA THR A 130 -25.54 18.13 2.21
C THR A 130 -25.52 19.32 3.17
N LYS A 131 -24.32 19.70 3.65
CA LYS A 131 -24.15 20.80 4.62
C LYS A 131 -23.80 22.13 3.97
N LEU A 132 -23.59 22.16 2.66
CA LEU A 132 -23.28 23.38 1.93
C LEU A 132 -24.55 24.18 1.61
N ASN A 133 -24.44 25.50 1.65
CA ASN A 133 -25.46 26.42 1.18
C ASN A 133 -25.42 26.58 -0.35
N ASP A 134 -26.30 27.42 -0.90
CA ASP A 134 -26.38 27.70 -2.35
C ASP A 134 -25.12 28.33 -2.94
N GLN A 135 -24.26 28.93 -2.11
CA GLN A 135 -22.97 29.51 -2.49
C GLN A 135 -21.80 28.51 -2.36
N LEU A 136 -22.10 27.24 -2.04
CA LEU A 136 -21.11 26.18 -1.81
C LEU A 136 -20.22 26.41 -0.59
N ASP A 137 -20.74 27.15 0.38
CA ASP A 137 -20.07 27.44 1.65
C ASP A 137 -20.81 26.76 2.80
N TYR A 138 -20.09 26.47 3.87
CA TYR A 138 -20.71 25.96 5.08
C TYR A 138 -21.34 27.14 5.86
N PRO A 139 -22.66 27.14 6.10
CA PRO A 139 -23.33 28.25 6.76
C PRO A 139 -23.00 28.35 8.26
N ASN A 140 -22.67 27.22 8.89
CA ASN A 140 -22.29 27.13 10.30
C ASN A 140 -21.14 26.12 10.45
N ARG A 141 -20.31 26.28 11.49
CA ARG A 141 -19.35 25.24 11.87
C ARG A 141 -20.13 23.98 12.21
N ALA A 142 -19.92 22.92 11.44
CA ALA A 142 -20.40 21.62 11.82
C ALA A 142 -19.56 21.14 13.02
N HIS A 143 -20.11 21.25 14.24
CA HIS A 143 -19.57 20.56 15.41
C HIS A 143 -19.91 19.06 15.36
N ASP A 144 -19.70 18.43 14.21
CA ASP A 144 -19.74 16.98 14.17
C ASP A 144 -18.44 16.50 14.81
N ASN A 145 -18.55 15.52 15.72
CA ASN A 145 -17.42 14.89 16.41
C ASN A 145 -16.56 14.08 15.42
N THR A 146 -16.07 14.69 14.34
CA THR A 146 -15.09 14.08 13.46
C THR A 146 -13.74 14.31 14.10
N ASP A 147 -13.22 13.22 14.64
CA ASP A 147 -11.86 13.12 15.08
C ASP A 147 -10.93 13.67 13.99
N MET A 148 -10.28 14.80 14.28
CA MET A 148 -9.35 15.47 13.37
C MET A 148 -8.31 14.47 12.88
N ALA A 149 -8.21 14.28 11.56
CA ALA A 149 -7.01 13.73 10.98
C ALA A 149 -5.89 14.78 11.18
N ASP A 150 -4.85 14.44 11.94
CA ASP A 150 -3.73 15.34 12.16
C ASP A 150 -3.07 15.75 10.82
N LYS A 151 -2.64 17.01 10.78
CA LYS A 151 -2.27 17.82 9.61
C LYS A 151 -1.10 17.22 8.82
N GLU A 152 -1.12 17.38 7.49
CA GLU A 152 0.01 17.33 6.51
C GLU A 152 0.81 16.01 6.38
N GLU A 153 0.91 15.28 7.47
CA GLU A 153 1.73 14.11 7.73
C GLU A 153 1.12 12.84 7.13
N LEU A 154 -0.16 12.88 6.75
CA LEU A 154 -0.89 11.72 6.23
C LEU A 154 -1.00 11.69 4.70
N LYS A 155 -0.40 12.65 3.97
CA LYS A 155 -0.49 12.68 2.49
C LYS A 155 0.07 11.41 1.86
N PHE A 156 1.13 10.82 2.43
CA PHE A 156 1.59 9.50 1.99
C PHE A 156 0.50 8.42 2.16
N LEU A 157 -0.11 8.32 3.35
CA LEU A 157 -1.14 7.32 3.61
C LEU A 157 -2.38 7.53 2.73
N LEU A 158 -2.75 8.78 2.46
CA LEU A 158 -3.83 9.14 1.54
C LEU A 158 -3.56 8.63 0.13
N ILE A 159 -2.43 9.01 -0.48
CA ILE A 159 -2.14 8.58 -1.86
C ILE A 159 -1.88 7.07 -1.92
N TYR A 160 -1.31 6.47 -0.86
CA TYR A 160 -1.16 5.03 -0.74
C TYR A 160 -2.53 4.34 -0.78
N ALA A 161 -3.54 4.86 -0.05
CA ALA A 161 -4.91 4.38 -0.10
C ALA A 161 -5.48 4.41 -1.53
N GLN A 162 -5.34 5.57 -2.17
CA GLN A 162 -5.90 5.84 -3.50
C GLN A 162 -5.26 4.93 -4.56
N MET A 163 -3.93 4.78 -4.54
CA MET A 163 -3.20 3.87 -5.43
C MET A 163 -3.62 2.41 -5.23
N HIS A 164 -3.72 1.95 -3.97
CA HIS A 164 -4.09 0.57 -3.69
C HIS A 164 -5.55 0.25 -4.02
N LYS A 165 -6.47 1.18 -3.72
CA LYS A 165 -7.87 1.07 -4.14
C LYS A 165 -7.97 0.96 -5.65
N LEU A 166 -7.32 1.89 -6.38
CA LEU A 166 -7.41 1.92 -7.83
C LEU A 166 -6.79 0.69 -8.49
N ALA A 167 -5.64 0.22 -7.98
CA ALA A 167 -5.00 -1.01 -8.45
C ALA A 167 -5.84 -2.27 -8.15
N GLN A 168 -6.55 -2.30 -7.01
CA GLN A 168 -7.48 -3.36 -6.67
C GLN A 168 -8.70 -3.39 -7.60
N ASP A 169 -9.25 -2.21 -7.91
CA ASP A 169 -10.42 -2.06 -8.78
C ASP A 169 -10.08 -2.31 -10.27
N ASN A 170 -8.79 -2.22 -10.64
CA ASN A 170 -8.32 -2.34 -12.02
C ASN A 170 -7.05 -3.23 -12.12
N PRO A 171 -7.15 -4.53 -11.78
CA PRO A 171 -5.98 -5.41 -11.62
C PRO A 171 -5.18 -5.62 -12.91
N ASP A 172 -5.84 -5.54 -14.06
CA ASP A 172 -5.22 -5.76 -15.37
C ASP A 172 -4.77 -4.44 -16.04
N ALA A 173 -5.08 -3.28 -15.46
CA ALA A 173 -4.72 -1.99 -16.06
C ALA A 173 -3.31 -1.54 -15.66
N GLN A 174 -2.65 -0.80 -16.56
CA GLN A 174 -1.49 0.02 -16.22
C GLN A 174 -2.01 1.38 -15.70
N ILE A 175 -1.58 1.78 -14.52
CA ILE A 175 -2.03 3.02 -13.86
C ILE A 175 -0.88 4.01 -13.82
N ASP A 176 -1.10 5.20 -14.38
CA ASP A 176 -0.26 6.36 -14.16
C ASP A 176 -0.93 7.23 -13.11
N PHE A 177 -0.37 7.24 -11.90
CA PHE A 177 -0.89 7.99 -10.76
C PHE A 177 -0.11 9.28 -10.60
N GLU A 178 -0.78 10.41 -10.82
CA GLU A 178 -0.21 11.75 -10.70
C GLU A 178 -0.74 12.43 -9.43
N PHE A 179 0.18 12.83 -8.56
CA PHE A 179 -0.16 13.62 -7.36
C PHE A 179 0.33 15.06 -7.54
N TYR A 180 -0.58 16.01 -7.41
CA TYR A 180 -0.31 17.44 -7.60
C TYR A 180 -0.35 18.17 -6.27
N ASP A 181 0.71 18.92 -5.97
CA ASP A 181 0.88 19.68 -4.73
C ASP A 181 1.69 20.95 -5.02
N ASP A 182 1.46 22.03 -4.28
CA ASP A 182 2.27 23.25 -4.39
C ASP A 182 3.56 23.15 -3.56
N ARG A 183 3.55 22.30 -2.53
CA ARG A 183 4.57 22.24 -1.51
C ARG A 183 5.69 21.25 -1.83
N GLU A 184 6.85 21.81 -2.13
CA GLU A 184 8.06 21.06 -2.44
C GLU A 184 8.57 20.22 -1.28
N ASP A 185 8.36 20.66 -0.04
CA ASP A 185 8.76 19.92 1.15
C ASP A 185 7.97 18.60 1.28
N ILE A 186 6.67 18.61 0.93
CA ILE A 186 5.80 17.42 0.86
C ILE A 186 6.22 16.52 -0.31
N LEU A 187 6.39 17.08 -1.50
CA LEU A 187 6.74 16.32 -2.69
C LEU A 187 8.13 15.65 -2.56
N ASN A 188 9.12 16.34 -1.99
CA ASN A 188 10.43 15.77 -1.72
C ASN A 188 10.36 14.59 -0.74
N HIS A 189 9.55 14.71 0.31
CA HIS A 189 9.35 13.62 1.26
C HIS A 189 8.67 12.41 0.58
N LEU A 190 7.58 12.62 -0.16
CA LEU A 190 6.91 11.55 -0.92
C LEU A 190 7.85 10.90 -1.94
N SER A 191 8.64 11.70 -2.66
CA SER A 191 9.63 11.22 -3.62
C SER A 191 10.65 10.31 -2.93
N ASN A 192 11.17 10.74 -1.78
CA ASN A 192 12.15 9.98 -1.01
C ASN A 192 11.57 8.65 -0.49
N VAL A 193 10.36 8.66 0.09
CA VAL A 193 9.67 7.45 0.58
C VAL A 193 9.48 6.46 -0.57
N CYS A 194 8.86 6.91 -1.66
CA CYS A 194 8.45 6.04 -2.76
C CYS A 194 9.65 5.53 -3.59
N THR A 195 10.73 6.30 -3.67
CA THR A 195 11.97 5.88 -4.36
C THR A 195 12.75 4.85 -3.54
N ASN A 196 12.83 5.02 -2.22
CA ASN A 196 13.53 4.06 -1.34
C ASN A 196 12.71 2.79 -1.10
N TYR A 197 11.38 2.89 -1.16
CA TYR A 197 10.45 1.79 -0.89
C TYR A 197 9.42 1.59 -2.01
N PRO A 198 9.85 1.33 -3.26
CA PRO A 198 8.95 1.21 -4.41
C PRO A 198 8.01 0.00 -4.34
N TYR A 199 8.30 -0.97 -3.46
CA TYR A 199 7.40 -2.10 -3.18
C TYR A 199 6.17 -1.71 -2.35
N LEU A 200 6.14 -0.51 -1.75
CA LEU A 200 4.91 0.02 -1.15
C LEU A 200 3.88 0.41 -2.22
N LEU A 201 4.30 0.55 -3.48
CA LEU A 201 3.42 0.88 -4.58
C LEU A 201 3.07 -0.40 -5.37
N PRO A 202 1.80 -0.59 -5.79
CA PRO A 202 1.44 -1.71 -6.65
C PRO A 202 2.27 -1.77 -7.93
N SER A 203 2.63 -2.97 -8.37
CA SER A 203 3.44 -3.20 -9.58
C SER A 203 2.81 -2.70 -10.87
N ASN A 204 1.48 -2.56 -10.91
CA ASN A 204 0.76 -1.96 -12.03
C ASN A 204 0.59 -0.44 -11.93
N VAL A 205 1.19 0.22 -10.93
CA VAL A 205 1.14 1.66 -10.71
C VAL A 205 2.50 2.32 -11.00
N ARG A 206 2.47 3.45 -11.72
CA ARG A 206 3.60 4.37 -11.91
C ARG A 206 3.23 5.70 -11.27
N LEU A 207 3.95 6.09 -10.22
CA LEU A 207 3.73 7.33 -9.50
C LEU A 207 4.54 8.46 -10.13
N CYS A 208 3.89 9.58 -10.44
CA CYS A 208 4.53 10.82 -10.85
C CYS A 208 4.08 11.96 -9.94
N LEU A 209 5.04 12.55 -9.22
CA LEU A 209 4.78 13.70 -8.36
C LEU A 209 4.92 14.99 -9.17
N LYS A 210 4.01 15.93 -8.97
CA LYS A 210 3.87 17.14 -9.78
C LYS A 210 3.79 18.36 -8.87
N LYS A 211 4.77 19.26 -8.95
CA LYS A 211 4.68 20.57 -8.30
C LYS A 211 3.83 21.49 -9.16
N TYR A 212 2.77 22.05 -8.58
CA TYR A 212 1.87 22.94 -9.28
C TYR A 212 1.22 23.94 -8.33
N ALA A 213 1.30 25.22 -8.68
CA ALA A 213 0.72 26.34 -7.92
C ALA A 213 0.05 27.37 -8.84
N GLY A 214 -0.63 26.92 -9.90
CA GLY A 214 -1.28 27.79 -10.88
C GLY A 214 -0.41 28.25 -12.06
N GLU A 215 0.84 27.77 -12.14
CA GLU A 215 1.79 28.08 -13.21
C GLU A 215 2.12 26.85 -14.06
N GLN A 216 3.38 26.69 -14.47
CA GLN A 216 3.85 25.49 -15.13
C GLN A 216 3.90 24.32 -14.15
N VAL A 217 3.74 23.11 -14.67
CA VAL A 217 3.82 21.88 -13.88
C VAL A 217 5.26 21.38 -13.90
N ASP A 218 5.90 21.36 -12.74
CA ASP A 218 7.23 20.75 -12.59
C ASP A 218 7.07 19.28 -12.20
N SER A 219 7.59 18.37 -13.02
CA SER A 219 7.46 16.93 -12.79
C SER A 219 8.69 16.36 -12.11
N TYR A 220 8.47 15.55 -11.07
CA TYR A 220 9.50 14.71 -10.47
C TYR A 220 9.76 13.48 -11.33
N PRO A 221 10.90 12.78 -11.14
CA PRO A 221 11.15 11.50 -11.78
C PRO A 221 10.03 10.49 -11.54
N LEU A 222 9.71 9.71 -12.58
CA LEU A 222 8.70 8.66 -12.52
C LEU A 222 9.16 7.52 -11.61
N ILE A 223 8.30 7.07 -10.70
CA ILE A 223 8.56 5.96 -9.78
C ILE A 223 7.70 4.77 -10.17
N GLN A 224 8.32 3.69 -10.62
CA GLN A 224 7.63 2.44 -10.93
C GLN A 224 7.43 1.62 -9.65
N GLY A 225 6.19 1.30 -9.32
CA GLY A 225 5.90 0.38 -8.23
C GLY A 225 6.36 -1.04 -8.55
N CYS A 226 6.75 -1.79 -7.53
CA CYS A 226 7.14 -3.20 -7.66
C CYS A 226 6.45 -4.12 -6.64
N GLY A 227 5.49 -3.58 -5.90
CA GLY A 227 4.76 -4.27 -4.84
C GLY A 227 3.54 -5.05 -5.29
N GLY A 228 3.00 -5.82 -4.36
CA GLY A 228 1.66 -6.40 -4.49
C GLY A 228 0.57 -5.39 -4.12
N VAL A 229 -0.64 -5.57 -4.65
CA VAL A 229 -1.81 -4.81 -4.21
C VAL A 229 -2.19 -5.24 -2.79
N ASN A 230 -2.12 -4.32 -1.82
CA ASN A 230 -2.68 -4.51 -0.49
C ASN A 230 -4.22 -4.50 -0.55
N LYS A 231 -4.82 -5.69 -0.59
CA LYS A 231 -6.27 -5.88 -0.63
C LYS A 231 -7.01 -5.40 0.63
N ASN A 232 -6.28 -5.16 1.71
CA ASN A 232 -6.79 -4.68 3.00
C ASN A 232 -6.21 -3.30 3.33
N PHE A 233 -5.96 -2.46 2.32
CA PHE A 233 -5.33 -1.14 2.51
C PHE A 233 -6.10 -0.29 3.52
N ALA A 234 -7.44 -0.29 3.51
CA ALA A 234 -8.26 0.47 4.44
C ALA A 234 -7.99 0.08 5.91
N ALA A 235 -8.01 -1.22 6.22
CA ALA A 235 -7.67 -1.70 7.57
C ALA A 235 -6.22 -1.39 7.94
N THR A 236 -5.29 -1.49 6.98
CA THR A 236 -3.87 -1.17 7.18
C THR A 236 -3.72 0.29 7.60
N ILE A 237 -4.33 1.20 6.85
CA ILE A 237 -4.27 2.64 7.08
C ILE A 237 -4.95 3.02 8.39
N LYS A 238 -6.14 2.46 8.66
CA LYS A 238 -6.84 2.71 9.92
C LYS A 238 -5.97 2.35 11.12
N ASN A 239 -5.33 1.16 11.09
CA ASN A 239 -4.43 0.74 12.17
C ASN A 239 -3.21 1.67 12.30
N LEU A 240 -2.61 2.10 11.19
CA LEU A 240 -1.49 3.05 11.21
C LEU A 240 -1.90 4.39 11.81
N ASN A 241 -3.08 4.89 11.43
CA ASN A 241 -3.64 6.13 11.96
C ASN A 241 -3.97 6.01 13.45
N ASP A 242 -4.59 4.92 13.88
CA ASP A 242 -4.92 4.68 15.29
C ASP A 242 -3.63 4.57 16.14
N GLU A 243 -2.58 3.90 15.64
CA GLU A 243 -1.28 3.85 16.31
C GLU A 243 -0.60 5.22 16.40
N TYR A 244 -0.73 6.04 15.34
CA TYR A 244 -0.21 7.42 15.31
C TYR A 244 -0.92 8.32 16.34
N ARG A 245 -2.25 8.18 16.48
CA ARG A 245 -3.07 9.00 17.37
C ARG A 245 -2.99 8.58 18.84
N CYS A 246 -2.87 7.30 19.15
CA CYS A 246 -3.02 6.80 20.52
C CYS A 246 -1.76 6.87 21.41
N LYS A 247 -0.59 7.26 20.90
CA LYS A 247 0.66 7.19 21.67
C LYS A 247 1.54 8.43 21.48
N PRO A 248 1.45 9.44 22.38
CA PRO A 248 2.31 10.62 22.35
C PRO A 248 3.81 10.26 22.33
N GLU A 249 4.21 9.25 23.08
CA GLU A 249 5.59 8.72 23.12
C GLU A 249 6.06 8.02 21.82
N ASN A 250 5.13 7.73 20.90
CA ASN A 250 5.46 7.20 19.59
C ASN A 250 5.56 8.29 18.52
N ARG A 251 5.09 9.53 18.77
CA ARG A 251 5.15 10.61 17.78
C ARG A 251 6.60 10.84 17.33
N ASP A 252 7.53 10.98 18.28
CA ASP A 252 8.97 11.16 18.00
C ASP A 252 9.64 9.98 17.27
N ASN A 253 9.05 8.77 17.31
CA ASN A 253 9.54 7.58 16.59
C ASN A 253 8.81 7.38 15.25
N PHE A 254 7.62 7.97 15.11
CA PHE A 254 6.84 7.93 13.90
C PHE A 254 7.26 9.02 12.95
N ILE A 255 7.73 10.16 13.43
CA ILE A 255 7.94 11.34 12.63
C ILE A 255 9.42 11.68 12.43
N ASP A 256 9.77 12.22 11.27
CA ASP A 256 11.06 12.83 11.00
C ASP A 256 11.19 14.18 11.74
N GLU A 257 12.35 14.82 11.62
CA GLU A 257 12.63 16.12 12.24
C GLU A 257 11.66 17.25 11.83
N ASN A 258 10.84 17.03 10.79
CA ASN A 258 9.82 17.95 10.30
C ASN A 258 8.39 17.52 10.66
N GLY A 259 8.23 16.53 11.54
CA GLY A 259 6.91 16.02 11.94
C GLY A 259 6.33 14.96 11.00
N ARG A 260 7.00 14.50 9.94
CA ARG A 260 6.37 13.60 8.94
C ARG A 260 6.63 12.13 9.20
N PRO A 261 5.67 11.22 8.95
CA PRO A 261 5.88 9.79 9.13
C PRO A 261 7.17 9.33 8.46
N SER A 262 8.14 8.85 9.23
CA SER A 262 9.43 8.49 8.68
C SER A 262 9.23 7.37 7.66
N PRO A 263 9.90 7.46 6.50
CA PRO A 263 9.86 6.42 5.48
C PRO A 263 10.09 5.01 6.07
N GLU A 264 11.00 4.89 7.03
CA GLU A 264 11.37 3.68 7.76
C GLU A 264 10.24 3.16 8.67
N THR A 265 9.50 4.04 9.34
CA THR A 265 8.39 3.65 10.21
C THR A 265 7.17 3.23 9.39
N VAL A 266 6.85 3.97 8.34
CA VAL A 266 5.81 3.58 7.37
C VAL A 266 6.16 2.22 6.77
N HIS A 267 7.40 2.03 6.29
CA HIS A 267 7.88 0.75 5.82
C HIS A 267 7.71 -0.35 6.88
N GLY A 268 8.23 -0.17 8.09
CA GLY A 268 8.22 -1.17 9.15
C GLY A 268 6.82 -1.58 9.62
N LYS A 269 5.81 -0.73 9.40
CA LYS A 269 4.45 -0.91 9.89
C LYS A 269 3.43 -1.29 8.79
N VAL A 270 3.65 -0.88 7.55
CA VAL A 270 2.95 -1.44 6.36
C VAL A 270 3.47 -2.87 6.07
N ASN A 271 4.67 -3.19 6.56
CA ASN A 271 5.39 -4.45 6.33
C ASN A 271 4.79 -5.78 6.80
N PRO A 272 3.73 -5.90 7.62
CA PRO A 272 3.22 -7.24 7.92
C PRO A 272 2.53 -7.90 6.72
N LEU A 273 2.19 -7.15 5.66
CA LEU A 273 1.36 -7.66 4.55
C LEU A 273 2.04 -7.66 3.17
N VAL A 274 3.01 -6.78 2.91
CA VAL A 274 3.70 -6.69 1.60
C VAL A 274 5.06 -7.39 1.61
N ASP A 275 5.67 -7.57 2.79
CA ASP A 275 7.05 -8.05 2.95
C ASP A 275 7.24 -9.57 2.82
N LEU A 276 6.17 -10.29 2.46
CA LEU A 276 6.19 -11.74 2.40
C LEU A 276 6.85 -12.29 1.13
N GLN A 277 7.16 -11.45 0.12
CA GLN A 277 7.71 -11.94 -1.15
C GLN A 277 9.17 -11.54 -1.46
N LEU A 278 9.71 -10.42 -0.95
CA LEU A 278 11.05 -9.94 -1.36
C LEU A 278 12.13 -10.00 -0.27
N ILE A 279 11.82 -9.80 1.02
CA ILE A 279 12.88 -9.63 2.04
C ILE A 279 13.58 -10.92 2.49
N ASN A 280 13.16 -12.12 2.07
CA ASN A 280 13.72 -13.34 2.66
C ASN A 280 14.74 -14.12 1.81
N THR A 281 14.93 -13.87 0.51
CA THR A 281 15.88 -14.70 -0.27
C THR A 281 17.33 -14.37 0.04
N GLN A 282 17.70 -13.08 0.02
CA GLN A 282 19.06 -12.63 0.33
C GLN A 282 19.42 -12.84 1.81
N GLN A 283 18.47 -12.63 2.72
CA GLN A 283 18.68 -12.94 4.14
C GLN A 283 18.79 -14.44 4.40
N LEU A 284 17.97 -15.27 3.74
CA LEU A 284 18.09 -16.73 3.79
C LEU A 284 19.43 -17.17 3.20
N LEU A 285 19.88 -16.58 2.09
CA LEU A 285 21.17 -16.86 1.48
C LEU A 285 22.33 -16.51 2.40
N LYS A 286 22.31 -15.31 3.02
CA LYS A 286 23.29 -14.88 4.02
C LYS A 286 23.31 -15.82 5.23
N LYS A 287 22.15 -16.24 5.73
CA LYS A 287 22.03 -17.19 6.84
C LYS A 287 22.53 -18.58 6.46
N LEU A 288 22.19 -19.07 5.27
CA LEU A 288 22.70 -20.33 4.73
C LEU A 288 24.22 -20.28 4.59
N ASN A 289 24.79 -19.16 4.13
CA ASN A 289 26.25 -18.96 4.04
C ASN A 289 26.93 -18.97 5.42
N ASN A 290 26.26 -18.46 6.44
CA ASN A 290 26.80 -18.32 7.79
C ASN A 290 26.53 -19.55 8.69
N LEU A 291 25.94 -20.63 8.17
CA LEU A 291 25.80 -21.87 8.92
C LEU A 291 27.18 -22.46 9.22
N ASN A 292 27.58 -22.40 10.49
CA ASN A 292 28.83 -23.00 10.95
C ASN A 292 28.65 -24.52 11.07
N ILE A 293 28.99 -25.24 10.00
CA ILE A 293 28.93 -26.71 9.94
C ILE A 293 30.27 -27.25 10.42
N ASN A 294 30.30 -27.84 11.62
CA ASN A 294 31.50 -28.48 12.14
C ASN A 294 31.87 -29.67 11.23
N PRO A 295 33.07 -29.67 10.63
CA PRO A 295 33.48 -30.72 9.69
C PRO A 295 33.61 -32.10 10.35
N LYS A 296 33.65 -32.18 11.68
CA LYS A 296 33.68 -33.43 12.44
C LYS A 296 32.29 -34.06 12.64
N ASP A 297 31.21 -33.34 12.34
CA ASP A 297 29.85 -33.87 12.44
C ASP A 297 29.61 -34.86 11.32
N LYS A 298 29.06 -36.04 11.66
CA LYS A 298 28.79 -37.10 10.67
C LYS A 298 27.76 -36.68 9.63
N GLU A 299 26.91 -35.71 9.97
CA GLU A 299 25.85 -35.15 9.14
C GLU A 299 26.32 -33.98 8.26
N ALA A 300 27.55 -33.46 8.47
CA ALA A 300 28.08 -32.31 7.73
C ALA A 300 27.98 -32.45 6.19
N PRO A 301 28.23 -33.63 5.58
CA PRO A 301 28.06 -33.80 4.14
C PRO A 301 26.61 -33.60 3.65
N LEU A 302 25.63 -34.09 4.40
CA LEU A 302 24.20 -33.96 4.06
C LEU A 302 23.69 -32.54 4.24
N ILE A 303 24.16 -31.83 5.27
CA ILE A 303 23.80 -30.42 5.49
C ILE A 303 24.41 -29.52 4.42
N ARG A 304 25.66 -29.80 3.98
CA ARG A 304 26.26 -29.10 2.83
C ARG A 304 25.51 -29.39 1.53
N GLU A 305 25.03 -30.62 1.32
CA GLU A 305 24.18 -30.97 0.16
C GLU A 305 22.87 -30.16 0.18
N LEU A 306 22.20 -30.06 1.33
CA LEU A 306 20.98 -29.26 1.49
C LEU A 306 21.26 -27.77 1.21
N GLN A 307 22.34 -27.23 1.77
CA GLN A 307 22.74 -25.84 1.58
C GLN A 307 22.99 -25.52 0.10
N ALA A 308 23.67 -26.40 -0.64
CA ALA A 308 23.92 -26.22 -2.07
C ALA A 308 22.63 -26.22 -2.89
N ARG A 309 21.70 -27.16 -2.60
CA ARG A 309 20.40 -27.24 -3.28
C ARG A 309 19.53 -26.00 -3.02
N LEU A 310 19.45 -25.55 -1.77
CA LEU A 310 18.69 -24.35 -1.42
C LEU A 310 19.29 -23.08 -2.03
N LYS A 311 20.63 -22.95 -2.06
CA LYS A 311 21.31 -21.85 -2.75
C LYS A 311 20.95 -21.81 -4.24
N HIS A 312 21.00 -22.95 -4.92
CA HIS A 312 20.65 -23.04 -6.33
C HIS A 312 19.20 -22.62 -6.61
N GLU A 313 18.25 -23.09 -5.78
CA GLU A 313 16.85 -22.69 -5.91
C GLU A 313 16.64 -21.20 -5.66
N ILE A 314 17.32 -20.62 -4.65
CA ILE A 314 17.26 -19.18 -4.35
C ILE A 314 17.79 -18.36 -5.52
N THR A 315 18.96 -18.69 -6.06
CA THR A 315 19.55 -17.98 -7.20
C THR A 315 18.69 -18.11 -8.46
N THR A 316 18.13 -19.29 -8.71
CA THR A 316 17.21 -19.52 -9.84
C THR A 316 15.93 -18.70 -9.69
N TYR A 317 15.38 -18.63 -8.47
CA TYR A 317 14.20 -17.83 -8.17
C TYR A 317 14.46 -16.33 -8.32
N GLU A 318 15.61 -15.83 -7.86
CA GLU A 318 16.02 -14.42 -8.04
C GLU A 318 16.18 -14.06 -9.53
N GLN A 319 16.75 -14.95 -10.34
CA GLN A 319 16.87 -14.77 -11.79
C GLN A 319 15.52 -14.80 -12.50
N GLN A 320 14.55 -15.60 -12.01
CA GLN A 320 13.22 -15.74 -12.61
C GLN A 320 12.28 -14.58 -12.25
N ILE A 321 12.33 -14.06 -11.01
CA ILE A 321 11.54 -12.88 -10.60
C ILE A 321 11.95 -11.64 -11.39
N GLY A 322 13.25 -11.48 -11.67
CA GLY A 322 13.75 -10.37 -12.50
C GLY A 322 13.20 -10.36 -13.93
N LEU A 323 12.58 -11.45 -14.39
CA LEU A 323 12.03 -11.61 -15.74
C LEU A 323 10.49 -11.66 -15.78
N THR A 324 9.83 -12.10 -14.70
CA THR A 324 8.34 -12.12 -14.61
C THR A 324 7.87 -12.21 -13.15
N LEU A 325 7.08 -11.23 -12.71
CA LEU A 325 6.37 -11.24 -11.41
C LEU A 325 5.10 -12.09 -11.51
N GLN A 326 5.22 -13.42 -11.44
CA GLN A 326 4.07 -14.32 -11.39
C GLN A 326 4.02 -15.11 -10.08
N ASN A 327 2.84 -15.13 -9.43
CA ASN A 327 2.56 -15.91 -8.22
C ASN A 327 2.89 -17.42 -8.36
N THR A 328 2.82 -17.95 -9.59
CA THR A 328 3.18 -19.33 -9.93
C THR A 328 4.65 -19.64 -9.63
N THR A 329 5.55 -18.68 -9.87
CA THR A 329 7.01 -18.83 -9.68
C THR A 329 7.36 -18.99 -8.20
N THR A 330 6.71 -18.22 -7.32
CA THR A 330 6.88 -18.32 -5.86
C THR A 330 6.41 -19.65 -5.30
N LEU A 331 5.26 -20.15 -5.77
CA LEU A 331 4.71 -21.42 -5.30
C LEU A 331 5.58 -22.61 -5.75
N GLN A 332 6.09 -22.57 -6.99
CA GLN A 332 7.04 -23.55 -7.50
C GLN A 332 8.37 -23.54 -6.72
N PHE A 333 8.95 -22.36 -6.47
CA PHE A 333 10.16 -22.22 -5.65
C PHE A 333 9.98 -22.85 -4.26
N ARG A 334 8.87 -22.54 -3.59
CA ARG A 334 8.53 -23.11 -2.28
C ARG A 334 8.44 -24.64 -2.34
N GLN A 335 7.75 -25.19 -3.35
CA GLN A 335 7.60 -26.64 -3.49
C GLN A 335 8.94 -27.35 -3.72
N ARG A 336 9.83 -26.76 -4.53
CA ARG A 336 11.18 -27.30 -4.77
C ARG A 336 12.03 -27.28 -3.50
N CYS A 337 12.01 -26.18 -2.74
CA CYS A 337 12.71 -26.09 -1.46
C CYS A 337 12.22 -27.13 -0.44
N LEU A 338 10.90 -27.29 -0.28
CA LEU A 338 10.33 -28.30 0.61
C LEU A 338 10.65 -29.73 0.17
N THR A 339 10.72 -29.97 -1.13
CA THR A 339 11.14 -31.27 -1.68
C THR A 339 12.59 -31.59 -1.29
N HIS A 340 13.52 -30.65 -1.44
CA HIS A 340 14.91 -30.86 -1.04
C HIS A 340 15.05 -31.10 0.46
N ILE A 341 14.30 -30.36 1.28
CA ILE A 341 14.29 -30.56 2.71
C ILE A 341 13.75 -31.95 3.07
N GLY A 342 12.64 -32.38 2.47
CA GLY A 342 12.08 -33.71 2.71
C GLY A 342 12.96 -34.87 2.23
N ILE A 343 13.83 -34.67 1.24
CA ILE A 343 14.85 -35.65 0.84
C ILE A 343 15.92 -35.79 1.92
N ILE A 344 16.43 -34.67 2.43
CA ILE A 344 17.52 -34.67 3.42
C ILE A 344 17.02 -35.10 4.80
N ASP A 345 15.81 -34.70 5.22
CA ASP A 345 15.18 -35.15 6.46
C ASP A 345 15.04 -36.67 6.51
N ARG A 346 14.61 -37.29 5.40
CA ARG A 346 14.52 -38.76 5.28
C ARG A 346 15.87 -39.45 5.32
N LYS A 347 16.94 -38.81 4.84
CA LYS A 347 18.31 -39.35 4.92
C LYS A 347 18.91 -39.21 6.32
N LEU A 348 18.47 -38.23 7.10
CA LEU A 348 18.89 -37.99 8.49
C LEU A 348 18.12 -38.84 9.51
N ASN A 349 17.43 -39.89 9.06
CA ASN A 349 16.55 -40.68 9.91
C ASN A 349 17.27 -41.49 11.01
N THR A 350 18.57 -41.35 11.19
CA THR A 350 19.35 -42.12 12.18
C THR A 350 19.81 -41.34 13.41
N GLN A 351 19.82 -39.98 13.45
CA GLN A 351 20.24 -39.23 14.66
C GLN A 351 19.49 -37.90 14.90
N SER A 352 19.38 -37.49 16.17
CA SER A 352 18.40 -36.51 16.68
C SER A 352 18.81 -35.03 16.60
N SER A 353 20.09 -34.72 16.41
CA SER A 353 20.62 -33.35 16.61
C SER A 353 20.18 -32.34 15.55
N TRP A 354 20.01 -32.75 14.28
CA TRP A 354 19.71 -31.83 13.16
C TRP A 354 18.23 -31.77 12.76
N ARG A 355 17.41 -32.75 13.16
CA ARG A 355 15.98 -32.77 12.84
C ARG A 355 15.23 -31.50 13.29
N PRO A 356 15.49 -30.89 14.47
CA PRO A 356 14.81 -29.66 14.86
C PRO A 356 15.15 -28.49 13.94
N PHE A 357 16.40 -28.37 13.52
CA PHE A 357 16.83 -27.36 12.54
C PHE A 357 16.10 -27.53 11.21
N ILE A 358 16.03 -28.77 10.70
CA ILE A 358 15.40 -29.06 9.41
C ILE A 358 13.89 -28.88 9.45
N LYS A 359 13.23 -29.28 10.53
CA LYS A 359 11.79 -29.03 10.73
C LYS A 359 11.50 -27.54 10.82
N ASN A 360 12.34 -26.76 11.51
CA ASN A 360 12.17 -25.32 11.60
C ASN A 360 12.51 -24.60 10.29
N LEU A 361 13.46 -25.10 9.50
CA LEU A 361 13.76 -24.60 8.16
C LEU A 361 12.61 -24.92 7.18
N ALA A 362 12.08 -26.14 7.23
CA ALA A 362 10.88 -26.54 6.49
C ALA A 362 9.68 -25.68 6.88
N LEU A 363 9.51 -25.39 8.17
CA LEU A 363 8.47 -24.53 8.68
C LEU A 363 8.68 -23.09 8.20
N ALA A 364 9.90 -22.53 8.29
CA ALA A 364 10.21 -21.18 7.80
C ALA A 364 9.92 -21.04 6.30
N ILE A 365 10.24 -22.03 5.49
CA ILE A 365 9.97 -22.08 4.04
C ILE A 365 8.48 -22.35 3.75
N SER A 366 7.79 -23.09 4.61
CA SER A 366 6.34 -23.32 4.53
C SER A 366 5.52 -22.12 5.05
N VAL A 367 6.10 -21.28 5.89
CA VAL A 367 5.43 -20.20 6.64
C VAL A 367 5.97 -18.84 6.20
N VAL A 368 6.46 -18.70 4.96
CA VAL A 368 6.72 -17.42 4.27
C VAL A 368 5.44 -16.57 4.08
N GLY A 369 4.39 -16.83 4.87
CA GLY A 369 3.17 -16.04 5.04
C GLY A 369 2.79 -15.73 6.49
N THR A 370 3.63 -16.02 7.51
CA THR A 370 3.28 -15.68 8.90
C THR A 370 4.50 -15.23 9.74
N PRO A 371 4.52 -13.97 10.22
CA PRO A 371 5.71 -13.30 10.77
C PRO A 371 6.23 -13.89 12.10
N PHE A 372 5.44 -14.70 12.81
CA PHE A 372 5.77 -15.17 14.16
C PHE A 372 6.91 -16.20 14.21
N ALA A 373 7.10 -16.98 13.13
CA ALA A 373 8.09 -18.07 13.10
C ALA A 373 9.53 -17.57 12.87
N LEU A 374 9.72 -16.50 12.08
CA LEU A 374 11.05 -15.98 11.73
C LEU A 374 11.69 -15.16 12.87
N ALA A 375 10.90 -14.35 13.57
CA ALA A 375 11.38 -13.58 14.73
C ALA A 375 11.75 -14.50 15.91
N SER A 376 11.01 -15.59 16.11
CA SER A 376 11.30 -16.60 17.14
C SER A 376 12.50 -17.49 16.79
N PHE A 377 12.74 -17.75 15.49
CA PHE A 377 13.90 -18.51 15.02
C PHE A 377 15.21 -17.69 15.06
N GLY A 378 15.17 -16.41 14.65
CA GLY A 378 16.34 -15.53 14.64
C GLY A 378 16.88 -15.20 16.03
N LYS A 379 15.99 -14.88 16.98
CA LYS A 379 16.38 -14.52 18.36
C LYS A 379 16.98 -15.67 19.16
N ARG A 380 16.74 -16.92 18.76
CA ARG A 380 17.14 -18.14 19.51
C ARG A 380 18.33 -18.87 18.89
N LEU A 381 18.60 -18.69 17.60
CA LEU A 381 19.84 -19.12 16.96
C LEU A 381 21.05 -18.31 17.43
N SER A 382 20.88 -17.00 17.68
CA SER A 382 21.96 -16.14 18.18
C SER A 382 22.36 -16.40 19.63
N GLN A 383 21.57 -17.19 20.38
CA GLN A 383 21.81 -17.47 21.80
C GLN A 383 22.52 -18.80 22.06
N GLY A 384 22.82 -19.62 21.04
CA GLY A 384 23.69 -20.80 21.18
C GLY A 384 23.19 -21.91 22.11
N HIS A 385 21.94 -21.88 22.59
CA HIS A 385 21.40 -22.92 23.45
C HIS A 385 20.79 -24.08 22.65
N TYR A 386 21.47 -25.22 22.64
CA TYR A 386 20.92 -26.51 22.18
C TYR A 386 19.93 -27.16 23.18
N ALA A 387 19.56 -26.46 24.25
CA ALA A 387 18.59 -26.94 25.24
C ALA A 387 17.15 -26.63 24.81
N PHE A 388 16.68 -27.26 23.74
CA PHE A 388 15.29 -27.08 23.28
C PHE A 388 14.28 -28.01 23.98
N PHE A 389 14.71 -28.95 24.83
CA PHE A 389 13.86 -30.10 25.17
C PHE A 389 13.61 -30.34 26.66
N ASN A 390 13.14 -29.33 27.40
CA ASN A 390 12.41 -29.63 28.65
C ASN A 390 11.44 -28.55 29.18
N ASP A 391 10.89 -27.67 28.33
CA ASP A 391 9.83 -26.74 28.78
C ASP A 391 8.45 -27.16 28.25
N ALA A 392 7.57 -27.54 29.19
CA ALA A 392 6.18 -27.93 28.95
C ALA A 392 5.32 -26.85 28.24
N LYS A 393 5.77 -25.58 28.23
CA LYS A 393 5.11 -24.51 27.45
C LYS A 393 5.41 -24.61 25.95
N ALA A 394 6.60 -25.08 25.56
CA ALA A 394 6.97 -25.24 24.15
C ALA A 394 6.18 -26.38 23.48
N HIS A 395 6.00 -27.51 24.18
CA HIS A 395 5.16 -28.62 23.69
C HIS A 395 3.70 -28.20 23.45
N ARG A 396 3.15 -27.31 24.31
CA ARG A 396 1.80 -26.77 24.13
C ARG A 396 1.67 -25.84 22.91
N GLN A 397 2.71 -25.08 22.59
CA GLN A 397 2.71 -24.21 21.41
C GLN A 397 2.89 -24.99 20.10
N VAL A 398 3.75 -26.01 20.09
CA VAL A 398 3.89 -26.92 18.94
C VAL A 398 2.59 -27.67 18.67
N GLY A 399 1.94 -28.21 19.70
CA GLY A 399 0.64 -28.88 19.54
C GLY A 399 -0.46 -27.96 19.01
N ARG A 400 -0.47 -26.67 19.40
CA ARG A 400 -1.39 -25.66 18.85
C ARG A 400 -1.12 -25.38 17.37
N LEU A 401 0.15 -25.29 16.97
CA LEU A 401 0.53 -25.05 15.57
C LEU A 401 0.25 -26.26 14.67
N GLU A 402 0.46 -27.47 15.17
CA GLU A 402 0.09 -28.70 14.47
C GLU A 402 -1.43 -28.80 14.26
N THR A 403 -2.22 -28.38 15.26
CA THR A 403 -3.68 -28.30 15.15
C THR A 403 -4.13 -27.28 14.10
N ILE A 404 -3.47 -26.11 14.04
CA ILE A 404 -3.76 -25.07 13.04
C ILE A 404 -3.39 -25.56 11.63
N ALA A 405 -2.22 -26.20 11.48
CA ALA A 405 -1.78 -26.76 10.20
C ALA A 405 -2.72 -27.87 9.69
N ALA A 406 -3.24 -28.71 10.60
CA ALA A 406 -4.23 -29.72 10.25
C ALA A 406 -5.55 -29.10 9.76
N LYS A 407 -6.01 -28.01 10.40
CA LYS A 407 -7.21 -27.28 9.97
C LYS A 407 -7.04 -26.63 8.59
N ILE A 408 -5.88 -26.03 8.33
CA ILE A 408 -5.57 -25.43 7.02
C ILE A 408 -5.55 -26.51 5.93
N LYS A 409 -4.93 -27.66 6.18
CA LYS A 409 -4.93 -28.79 5.23
C LYS A 409 -6.34 -29.31 4.94
N ALA A 410 -7.18 -29.42 5.97
CA ALA A 410 -8.57 -29.84 5.81
C ALA A 410 -9.37 -28.84 4.95
N GLN A 411 -9.17 -27.54 5.18
CA GLN A 411 -9.83 -26.48 4.43
C GLN A 411 -9.36 -26.42 2.96
N GLN A 412 -8.09 -26.67 2.70
CA GLN A 412 -7.56 -26.76 1.34
C GLN A 412 -8.09 -28.00 0.61
N ALA A 413 -8.25 -29.13 1.30
CA ALA A 413 -8.83 -30.33 0.72
C ALA A 413 -10.32 -30.16 0.38
N SER A 414 -11.09 -29.45 1.22
CA SER A 414 -12.50 -29.16 0.92
C SER A 414 -12.64 -28.21 -0.27
N THR A 415 -11.83 -27.15 -0.35
CA THR A 415 -11.86 -26.24 -1.50
C THR A 415 -11.47 -26.93 -2.80
N GLN A 416 -10.52 -27.87 -2.76
CA GLN A 416 -10.13 -28.64 -3.96
C GLN A 416 -11.25 -29.59 -4.42
N GLN A 417 -11.95 -30.25 -3.50
CA GLN A 417 -13.12 -31.09 -3.83
C GLN A 417 -14.27 -30.28 -4.44
N GLU A 418 -14.49 -29.06 -3.96
CA GLU A 418 -15.53 -28.16 -4.46
C GLU A 418 -15.23 -27.74 -5.91
N VAL A 419 -13.99 -27.35 -6.19
CA VAL A 419 -13.51 -26.99 -7.54
C VAL A 419 -13.58 -28.19 -8.50
N ASP A 420 -13.23 -29.39 -8.04
CA ASP A 420 -13.29 -30.60 -8.87
C ASP A 420 -14.75 -31.03 -9.15
N SER A 421 -15.67 -30.78 -8.22
CA SER A 421 -17.11 -31.02 -8.41
C SER A 421 -17.75 -30.04 -9.41
N GLU A 422 -17.34 -28.77 -9.40
CA GLU A 422 -17.79 -27.77 -10.37
C GLU A 422 -17.28 -28.06 -11.78
N ARG A 423 -16.08 -28.63 -11.91
CA ARG A 423 -15.52 -29.04 -13.21
C ARG A 423 -16.25 -30.23 -13.82
N GLN A 424 -16.73 -31.17 -13.01
CA GLN A 424 -17.49 -32.33 -13.49
C GLN A 424 -18.92 -31.98 -13.91
N ASN A 425 -19.47 -30.87 -13.41
CA ASN A 425 -20.83 -30.41 -13.72
C ASN A 425 -20.93 -29.43 -14.90
N LYS A 426 -19.81 -29.07 -15.56
CA LYS A 426 -19.85 -28.26 -16.78
C LYS A 426 -20.14 -29.15 -18.00
N PRO A 427 -21.24 -28.91 -18.75
CA PRO A 427 -21.53 -29.68 -19.96
C PRO A 427 -20.44 -29.45 -21.01
N PRO A 428 -20.10 -30.48 -21.81
CA PRO A 428 -19.09 -30.36 -22.85
C PRO A 428 -19.51 -29.28 -23.84
N THR A 429 -18.63 -28.29 -24.00
CA THR A 429 -18.80 -27.20 -24.96
C THR A 429 -18.70 -27.81 -26.37
N ARG A 430 -19.78 -27.71 -27.14
CA ARG A 430 -19.86 -28.20 -28.52
C ARG A 430 -19.01 -27.38 -29.48
#